data_AF-A0A091C5F8-F1
#
_entry.id   AF-A0A091C5F8-F1
#
_cell.length_a   1.000
_cell.length_b   1.000
_cell.length_c   1.000
_cell.angle_alpha   90.00
_cell.angle_beta   90.00
_cell.angle_gamma   90.00
#
_symmetry.space_group_name_H-M   'P 1'
#
loop_
_entity.id
_entity.type
_entity.pdbx_description
1 polymer ?
#
loop_
_entity_poly.entity_id
_entity_poly.type
_entity_poly.pdbx_seq_one_letter_code
_entity_poly.pdbx_strand_id
1 'polypeptide(L)'
;MANHLKAAAQAKKNSKYWQKRLRDPLYKAYNENEKATRAWLHFYEDAKKDIDAELMDVYKQIGKDDPKISDFYRSNHLEKIEKQIEKSLEAIGNKEDTYLKGKIKDGVTLGSKTVSDALQTSMLNKRAIDQLIKQPWQDGDFSSRIWDNKAQLISSMKSELTAGIVKGDGIYKVADRLDKRLDVGKSQTQRLARTEYMHALNAGQLETYRENGYDKLEWVASEDGRGCDTCHIRNGKQYSINDVPVLPAHPNCRCTMIPVITDEMIEEQAKELEEAQSEESAPEWLDEAKEQINKTNMAESVGEENFNKFIQGLSEIENDDLGQLFAKHGGQLDFFKIKDRGKAFARDDKVQLLQKSFDGDDKAKGPLETVFHEIGHAFDHVGLKESTGKDKIVAGTVKKKGRRGRGTVEVNQYVGHMSGMPEYDLKNKIDNDLWKYVNGDLPTRKSLGKKPRKKAEKQAWEDERSRIFKESEANFDNFYKDMKQLQKDEGVSLHELSDIAESTGYLPKSLGSGHGDKYWKDKGNAETEFFAHMTETYAVNRNEFDRLEKIFPEATKTWKQMVQDMLKG
;
A
#
# COMPACT_ATOMS: atom_id res chain seq x y z
N MET A 1 21.33 -15.41 15.61
CA MET A 1 20.34 -15.97 14.66
C MET A 1 19.61 -17.23 15.15
N ALA A 2 20.28 -18.28 15.65
CA ALA A 2 19.64 -19.56 16.01
C ALA A 2 18.45 -19.46 16.99
N ASN A 3 18.49 -18.57 17.99
CA ASN A 3 17.36 -18.36 18.92
C ASN A 3 16.20 -17.57 18.30
N HIS A 4 16.47 -16.68 17.33
CA HIS A 4 15.44 -15.93 16.60
C HIS A 4 14.77 -16.79 15.53
N LEU A 5 15.55 -17.63 14.83
CA LEU A 5 15.02 -18.62 13.88
C LEU A 5 14.17 -19.67 14.60
N LYS A 6 14.61 -20.16 15.76
CA LYS A 6 13.77 -21.03 16.61
C LYS A 6 12.51 -20.34 17.12
N ALA A 7 12.58 -19.08 17.55
CA ALA A 7 11.40 -18.34 17.99
C ALA A 7 10.41 -18.04 16.83
N ALA A 8 10.92 -17.72 15.63
CA ALA A 8 10.11 -17.54 14.42
C ALA A 8 9.47 -18.86 13.96
N ALA A 9 10.22 -19.96 13.99
CA ALA A 9 9.71 -21.30 13.76
C ALA A 9 8.64 -21.71 14.80
N GLN A 10 8.86 -21.43 16.08
CA GLN A 10 7.89 -21.70 17.14
C GLN A 10 6.62 -20.84 16.98
N ALA A 11 6.76 -19.59 16.51
CA ALA A 11 5.64 -18.71 16.21
C ALA A 11 4.82 -19.19 15.00
N LYS A 12 5.47 -19.73 13.96
CA LYS A 12 4.81 -20.39 12.81
C LYS A 12 4.04 -21.67 13.21
N LYS A 13 4.33 -22.30 14.35
CA LYS A 13 3.49 -23.40 14.89
C LYS A 13 2.22 -22.91 15.60
N ASN A 14 2.14 -21.62 15.95
CA ASN A 14 0.99 -21.07 16.67
C ASN A 14 -0.14 -20.73 15.70
N SER A 15 -1.26 -21.45 15.75
CA SER A 15 -2.45 -21.15 14.93
C SER A 15 -2.86 -19.66 15.03
N LYS A 16 -2.77 -19.01 16.20
CA LYS A 16 -3.09 -17.58 16.35
C LYS A 16 -2.20 -16.66 15.50
N TYR A 17 -0.93 -17.03 15.26
CA TYR A 17 -0.02 -16.27 14.40
C TYR A 17 -0.55 -16.22 12.96
N TRP A 18 -1.03 -17.35 12.46
CA TRP A 18 -1.58 -17.48 11.11
C TRP A 18 -2.98 -16.92 11.00
N GLN A 19 -3.81 -17.04 12.03
CA GLN A 19 -5.11 -16.38 12.07
C GLN A 19 -4.95 -14.86 11.88
N LYS A 20 -3.99 -14.22 12.54
CA LYS A 20 -3.76 -12.78 12.37
C LYS A 20 -3.35 -12.38 10.94
N ARG A 21 -2.62 -13.25 10.24
CA ARG A 21 -2.06 -12.95 8.91
C ARG A 21 -2.92 -13.38 7.75
N LEU A 22 -3.75 -14.42 7.94
CA LEU A 22 -4.54 -15.03 6.88
C LEU A 22 -6.04 -14.83 7.09
N ARG A 23 -6.55 -14.89 8.33
CA ARG A 23 -7.98 -14.69 8.61
C ARG A 23 -8.34 -13.20 8.68
N ASP A 24 -7.59 -12.40 9.44
CA ASP A 24 -7.98 -11.01 9.72
C ASP A 24 -8.07 -10.14 8.45
N PRO A 25 -7.14 -10.23 7.47
CA PRO A 25 -7.29 -9.49 6.20
C PRO A 25 -8.55 -9.89 5.43
N LEU A 26 -8.88 -11.19 5.41
CA LEU A 26 -10.10 -11.69 4.78
C LEU A 26 -11.36 -11.16 5.48
N TYR A 27 -11.33 -11.04 6.81
CA TYR A 27 -12.46 -10.54 7.59
C TYR A 27 -12.69 -9.06 7.35
N LYS A 28 -11.59 -8.30 7.25
CA LYS A 28 -11.64 -6.89 6.83
C LYS A 28 -12.27 -6.77 5.44
N ALA A 29 -11.78 -7.55 4.48
CA ALA A 29 -12.30 -7.56 3.11
C ALA A 29 -13.79 -7.95 3.03
N TYR A 30 -14.20 -8.96 3.80
CA TYR A 30 -15.61 -9.35 3.92
C TYR A 30 -16.48 -8.19 4.42
N ASN A 31 -16.06 -7.51 5.49
CA ASN A 31 -16.80 -6.40 6.09
C ASN A 31 -16.87 -5.19 5.15
N GLU A 32 -15.81 -4.92 4.41
CA GLU A 32 -15.77 -3.88 3.38
C GLU A 32 -16.70 -4.21 2.22
N ASN A 33 -16.67 -5.46 1.73
CA ASN A 33 -17.59 -5.94 0.69
C ASN A 33 -19.05 -5.87 1.15
N GLU A 34 -19.32 -6.18 2.41
CA GLU A 34 -20.66 -6.06 3.01
C GLU A 34 -21.16 -4.62 3.00
N LYS A 35 -20.31 -3.66 3.40
CA LYS A 35 -20.64 -2.23 3.35
C LYS A 35 -20.87 -1.76 1.91
N ALA A 36 -20.01 -2.18 0.98
CA ALA A 36 -20.13 -1.86 -0.43
C ALA A 36 -21.40 -2.44 -1.06
N THR A 37 -21.75 -3.69 -0.73
CA THR A 37 -22.95 -4.37 -1.23
C THR A 37 -24.21 -3.67 -0.73
N ARG A 38 -24.26 -3.27 0.56
CA ARG A 38 -25.40 -2.51 1.11
C ARG A 38 -25.63 -1.20 0.36
N ALA A 39 -24.56 -0.43 0.17
CA ALA A 39 -24.63 0.83 -0.54
C ALA A 39 -25.03 0.62 -2.01
N TRP A 40 -24.51 -0.44 -2.64
CA TRP A 40 -24.82 -0.77 -4.01
C TRP A 40 -26.30 -1.14 -4.17
N LEU A 41 -26.89 -1.93 -3.27
CA LEU A 41 -28.29 -2.37 -3.34
C LEU A 41 -29.34 -1.24 -3.28
N HIS A 42 -28.96 0.03 -3.16
CA HIS A 42 -29.89 1.17 -3.27
C HIS A 42 -30.61 1.26 -4.62
N PHE A 43 -30.07 0.67 -5.70
CA PHE A 43 -30.77 0.66 -7.01
C PHE A 43 -32.08 -0.13 -7.01
N TYR A 44 -32.33 -0.97 -5.99
CA TYR A 44 -33.63 -1.62 -5.81
C TYR A 44 -34.77 -0.60 -5.61
N GLU A 45 -34.45 0.58 -5.06
CA GLU A 45 -35.43 1.65 -4.89
C GLU A 45 -35.90 2.22 -6.24
N ASP A 46 -35.10 2.11 -7.30
CA ASP A 46 -35.50 2.57 -8.63
C ASP A 46 -36.50 1.58 -9.26
N ALA A 47 -36.25 0.28 -9.11
CA ALA A 47 -37.20 -0.74 -9.56
C ALA A 47 -38.53 -0.65 -8.81
N LYS A 48 -38.48 -0.34 -7.51
CA LYS A 48 -39.67 -0.05 -6.70
C LYS A 48 -40.49 1.09 -7.31
N LYS A 49 -39.85 2.25 -7.55
CA LYS A 49 -40.51 3.42 -8.14
C LYS A 49 -41.11 3.12 -9.51
N ASP A 50 -40.41 2.36 -10.35
CA ASP A 50 -40.88 2.01 -11.69
C ASP A 50 -42.14 1.13 -11.64
N ILE A 51 -42.16 0.14 -10.74
CA ILE A 51 -43.31 -0.75 -10.54
C ILE A 51 -44.49 0.02 -9.92
N ASP A 52 -44.23 0.86 -8.91
CA ASP A 52 -45.26 1.70 -8.28
C ASP A 52 -45.87 2.70 -9.27
N ALA A 53 -45.04 3.30 -10.13
CA ALA A 53 -45.52 4.25 -11.14
C ALA A 53 -46.45 3.58 -12.15
N GLU A 54 -46.10 2.40 -12.65
CA GLU A 54 -46.96 1.63 -13.57
C GLU A 54 -48.25 1.18 -12.87
N LEU A 55 -48.15 0.73 -11.61
CA LEU A 55 -49.30 0.37 -10.79
C LEU A 55 -50.25 1.57 -10.62
N MET A 56 -49.71 2.75 -10.29
CA MET A 56 -50.47 4.00 -10.17
C MET A 56 -51.14 4.41 -11.46
N ASP A 57 -50.42 4.33 -12.58
CA ASP A 57 -50.98 4.69 -13.88
C ASP A 57 -52.13 3.75 -14.27
N VAL A 58 -51.99 2.45 -14.04
CA VAL A 58 -53.04 1.46 -14.32
C VAL A 58 -54.28 1.70 -13.44
N TYR A 59 -54.12 1.89 -12.13
CA TYR A 59 -55.26 2.17 -11.25
C TYR A 59 -55.96 3.49 -11.61
N LYS A 60 -55.20 4.50 -12.02
CA LYS A 60 -55.73 5.77 -12.53
C LYS A 60 -56.51 5.60 -13.83
N GLN A 61 -56.02 4.78 -14.76
CA GLN A 61 -56.73 4.44 -16.01
C GLN A 61 -58.04 3.71 -15.74
N ILE A 62 -58.10 2.86 -14.70
CA ILE A 62 -59.34 2.18 -14.29
C ILE A 62 -60.34 3.17 -13.68
N GLY A 63 -59.87 4.15 -12.89
CA GLY A 63 -60.68 5.28 -12.41
C GLY A 63 -61.83 4.88 -11.46
N LYS A 64 -61.70 3.76 -10.75
CA LYS A 64 -62.69 3.24 -9.79
C LYS A 64 -62.06 3.07 -8.41
N ASP A 65 -62.83 3.37 -7.36
CA ASP A 65 -62.39 3.23 -5.97
C ASP A 65 -62.29 1.77 -5.52
N ASP A 66 -63.11 0.87 -6.10
CA ASP A 66 -63.13 -0.59 -5.82
C ASP A 66 -63.05 -1.37 -7.14
N PRO A 67 -61.86 -1.41 -7.78
CA PRO A 67 -61.69 -2.07 -9.07
C PRO A 67 -61.82 -3.59 -8.93
N LYS A 68 -62.60 -4.22 -9.82
CA LYS A 68 -62.76 -5.69 -9.84
C LYS A 68 -61.72 -6.32 -10.75
N ILE A 69 -61.44 -7.61 -10.55
CA ILE A 69 -60.47 -8.35 -11.39
C ILE A 69 -60.76 -8.22 -12.90
N SER A 70 -62.04 -8.15 -13.30
CA SER A 70 -62.45 -7.91 -14.69
C SER A 70 -61.98 -6.56 -15.24
N ASP A 71 -61.83 -5.53 -14.40
CA ASP A 71 -61.31 -4.21 -14.79
C ASP A 71 -59.80 -4.26 -15.09
N PHE A 72 -59.07 -5.19 -14.48
CA PHE A 72 -57.64 -5.42 -14.76
C PHE A 72 -57.41 -6.31 -15.99
N TYR A 73 -58.35 -7.20 -16.33
CA TYR A 73 -58.29 -7.96 -17.57
C TYR A 73 -58.69 -7.12 -18.80
N ARG A 74 -59.51 -6.08 -18.61
CA ARG A 74 -59.82 -5.12 -19.68
C ARG A 74 -58.56 -4.34 -20.07
N SER A 75 -58.38 -4.14 -21.37
CA SER A 75 -57.26 -3.35 -21.92
C SER A 75 -55.86 -3.84 -21.48
N ASN A 76 -55.73 -5.12 -21.13
CA ASN A 76 -54.50 -5.79 -20.72
C ASN A 76 -53.75 -5.11 -19.56
N HIS A 77 -54.47 -4.47 -18.64
CA HIS A 77 -53.87 -3.75 -17.51
C HIS A 77 -53.03 -4.64 -16.59
N LEU A 78 -53.50 -5.85 -16.27
CA LEU A 78 -52.73 -6.81 -15.48
C LEU A 78 -51.41 -7.18 -16.18
N GLU A 79 -51.48 -7.46 -17.48
CA GLU A 79 -50.32 -7.82 -18.31
C GLU A 79 -49.28 -6.68 -18.35
N LYS A 80 -49.72 -5.42 -18.38
CA LYS A 80 -48.81 -4.26 -18.32
C LYS A 80 -47.98 -4.24 -17.03
N ILE A 81 -48.63 -4.38 -15.87
CA ILE A 81 -47.94 -4.40 -14.57
C ILE A 81 -47.00 -5.61 -14.50
N GLU A 82 -47.46 -6.79 -14.93
CA GLU A 82 -46.64 -7.99 -14.95
C GLU A 82 -45.38 -7.84 -15.81
N LYS A 83 -45.51 -7.27 -17.01
CA LYS A 83 -44.37 -6.97 -17.88
C LYS A 83 -43.42 -5.95 -17.28
N GLN A 84 -43.94 -4.95 -16.57
CA GLN A 84 -43.09 -3.98 -15.89
C GLN A 84 -42.32 -4.62 -14.73
N ILE A 85 -42.94 -5.52 -13.96
CA ILE A 85 -42.26 -6.32 -12.93
C ILE A 85 -41.13 -7.15 -13.56
N GLU A 86 -41.41 -7.89 -14.64
CA GLU A 86 -40.41 -8.69 -15.36
C GLU A 86 -39.24 -7.82 -15.83
N LYS A 87 -39.53 -6.73 -16.55
CA LYS A 87 -38.53 -5.80 -17.06
C LYS A 87 -37.65 -5.20 -15.96
N SER A 88 -38.25 -4.76 -14.85
CA SER A 88 -37.51 -4.20 -13.71
C SER A 88 -36.62 -5.27 -13.05
N LEU A 89 -37.11 -6.50 -12.91
CA LEU A 89 -36.34 -7.59 -12.29
C LEU A 89 -35.25 -8.17 -13.22
N GLU A 90 -35.45 -8.17 -14.53
CA GLU A 90 -34.41 -8.49 -15.51
C GLU A 90 -33.29 -7.45 -15.49
N ALA A 91 -33.63 -6.16 -15.44
CA ALA A 91 -32.65 -5.09 -15.30
C ALA A 91 -31.84 -5.22 -13.99
N ILE A 92 -32.50 -5.61 -12.89
CA ILE A 92 -31.84 -5.93 -11.62
C ILE A 92 -30.90 -7.14 -11.79
N GLY A 93 -31.36 -8.23 -12.42
CA GLY A 93 -30.58 -9.45 -12.64
C GLY A 93 -29.27 -9.18 -13.39
N ASN A 94 -29.32 -8.38 -14.46
CA ASN A 94 -28.13 -7.99 -15.22
C ASN A 94 -27.13 -7.16 -14.39
N LYS A 95 -27.63 -6.24 -13.55
CA LYS A 95 -26.79 -5.47 -12.62
C LYS A 95 -26.14 -6.38 -11.59
N GLU A 96 -26.88 -7.34 -11.04
CA GLU A 96 -26.37 -8.35 -10.09
C GLU A 96 -25.29 -9.22 -10.69
N ASP A 97 -25.50 -9.73 -11.90
CA ASP A 97 -24.52 -10.58 -12.58
C ASP A 97 -23.18 -9.84 -12.77
N THR A 98 -23.25 -8.62 -13.30
CA THR A 98 -22.07 -7.77 -13.53
C THR A 98 -21.35 -7.45 -12.22
N TYR A 99 -22.09 -7.06 -11.19
CA TYR A 99 -21.52 -6.71 -9.89
C TYR A 99 -20.85 -7.91 -9.23
N LEU A 100 -21.55 -9.05 -9.16
CA LEU A 100 -21.05 -10.25 -8.51
C LEU A 100 -19.86 -10.85 -9.24
N LYS A 101 -19.85 -10.82 -10.58
CA LYS A 101 -18.69 -11.25 -11.35
C LYS A 101 -17.43 -10.47 -11.00
N GLY A 102 -17.54 -9.14 -10.83
CA GLY A 102 -16.45 -8.30 -10.35
C GLY A 102 -16.01 -8.67 -8.94
N LYS A 103 -16.95 -8.81 -8.00
CA LYS A 103 -16.66 -9.17 -6.61
C LYS A 103 -16.03 -10.55 -6.47
N ILE A 104 -16.50 -11.55 -7.20
CA ILE A 104 -15.92 -12.90 -7.19
C ILE A 104 -14.47 -12.84 -7.70
N LYS A 105 -14.21 -12.10 -8.78
CA LYS A 105 -12.83 -11.91 -9.28
C LYS A 105 -11.92 -11.24 -8.25
N ASP A 106 -12.40 -10.16 -7.63
CA ASP A 106 -11.67 -9.46 -6.57
C ASP A 106 -11.41 -10.40 -5.38
N GLY A 107 -12.40 -11.22 -5.02
CA GLY A 107 -12.32 -12.21 -3.94
C GLY A 107 -11.26 -13.27 -4.19
N VAL A 108 -11.27 -13.93 -5.36
CA VAL A 108 -10.25 -14.94 -5.71
C VAL A 108 -8.85 -14.33 -5.69
N THR A 109 -8.69 -13.16 -6.31
CA THR A 109 -7.40 -12.45 -6.39
C THR A 109 -6.88 -12.09 -4.99
N LEU A 110 -7.73 -11.54 -4.14
CA LEU A 110 -7.37 -11.15 -2.78
C LEU A 110 -7.07 -12.36 -1.90
N GLY A 111 -7.85 -13.44 -2.02
CA GLY A 111 -7.61 -14.70 -1.31
C GLY A 111 -6.23 -15.25 -1.64
N SER A 112 -5.89 -15.33 -2.93
CA SER A 112 -4.57 -15.76 -3.37
C SER A 112 -3.45 -14.84 -2.89
N LYS A 113 -3.62 -13.53 -3.08
CA LYS A 113 -2.66 -12.52 -2.62
C LYS A 113 -2.38 -12.63 -1.12
N THR A 114 -3.41 -12.79 -0.31
CA THR A 114 -3.27 -12.86 1.15
C THR A 114 -2.40 -14.05 1.55
N VAL A 115 -2.55 -15.20 0.88
CA VAL A 115 -1.68 -16.37 1.10
C VAL A 115 -0.26 -16.10 0.64
N SER A 116 -0.10 -15.61 -0.59
CA SER A 116 1.19 -15.29 -1.21
C SER A 116 2.00 -14.31 -0.35
N ASP A 117 1.39 -13.21 0.10
CA ASP A 117 2.03 -12.21 0.96
C ASP A 117 2.39 -12.80 2.34
N ALA A 118 1.48 -13.56 2.96
CA ALA A 118 1.67 -14.06 4.32
C ALA A 118 2.69 -15.22 4.40
N LEU A 119 2.78 -16.03 3.35
CA LEU A 119 3.65 -17.20 3.27
C LEU A 119 4.89 -16.98 2.40
N GLN A 120 5.02 -15.79 1.79
CA GLN A 120 6.09 -15.43 0.86
C GLN A 120 6.17 -16.41 -0.32
N THR A 121 5.01 -16.79 -0.85
CA THR A 121 4.88 -17.75 -1.96
C THR A 121 4.39 -17.08 -3.23
N SER A 122 4.35 -17.83 -4.35
CA SER A 122 3.82 -17.29 -5.60
C SER A 122 2.29 -17.17 -5.57
N MET A 123 1.78 -16.06 -6.10
CA MET A 123 0.34 -15.84 -6.35
C MET A 123 -0.13 -16.68 -7.55
N LEU A 124 -1.40 -17.06 -7.56
CA LEU A 124 -2.04 -17.65 -8.73
C LEU A 124 -1.89 -16.77 -9.95
N ASN A 125 -1.55 -17.38 -11.08
CA ASN A 125 -1.54 -16.68 -12.36
C ASN A 125 -2.98 -16.35 -12.83
N LYS A 126 -3.08 -15.42 -13.79
CA LYS A 126 -4.37 -14.97 -14.33
C LYS A 126 -5.24 -16.11 -14.87
N ARG A 127 -4.64 -17.15 -15.48
CA ARG A 127 -5.38 -18.28 -16.05
C ARG A 127 -6.03 -19.12 -14.95
N ALA A 128 -5.32 -19.40 -13.86
CA ALA A 128 -5.86 -20.10 -12.70
C ALA A 128 -7.01 -19.31 -12.05
N ILE A 129 -6.84 -18.00 -11.87
CA ILE A 129 -7.91 -17.11 -11.37
C ILE A 129 -9.15 -17.17 -12.28
N ASP A 130 -8.97 -17.02 -13.59
CA ASP A 130 -10.08 -17.06 -14.56
C ASP A 130 -10.77 -18.44 -14.61
N GLN A 131 -10.06 -19.53 -14.29
CA GLN A 131 -10.64 -20.88 -14.17
C GLN A 131 -11.47 -21.02 -12.88
N LEU A 132 -10.96 -20.56 -11.73
CA LEU A 132 -11.70 -20.62 -10.46
C LEU A 132 -13.01 -19.83 -10.52
N ILE A 133 -13.03 -18.68 -11.18
CA ILE A 133 -14.25 -17.86 -11.34
C ILE A 133 -15.34 -18.59 -12.14
N LYS A 134 -14.94 -19.46 -13.07
CA LYS A 134 -15.87 -20.21 -13.93
C LYS A 134 -16.30 -21.54 -13.33
N GLN A 135 -15.63 -21.99 -12.27
CA GLN A 135 -15.90 -23.28 -11.68
C GLN A 135 -17.21 -23.24 -10.89
N PRO A 136 -18.22 -24.05 -11.27
CA PRO A 136 -19.42 -24.21 -10.46
C PRO A 136 -19.05 -24.81 -9.10
N TRP A 137 -19.75 -24.40 -8.05
CA TRP A 137 -19.56 -24.94 -6.71
C TRP A 137 -20.92 -25.28 -6.11
N GLN A 138 -21.04 -26.39 -5.38
CA GLN A 138 -22.35 -26.93 -4.95
C GLN A 138 -23.28 -27.13 -6.17
N ASP A 139 -24.44 -26.48 -6.18
CA ASP A 139 -25.55 -26.79 -7.09
C ASP A 139 -25.52 -25.99 -8.40
N GLY A 140 -24.50 -25.17 -8.66
CA GLY A 140 -24.43 -24.33 -9.86
C GLY A 140 -23.36 -23.24 -9.82
N ASP A 141 -23.36 -22.38 -10.85
CA ASP A 141 -22.55 -21.16 -10.87
C ASP A 141 -23.31 -19.98 -10.24
N PHE A 142 -22.63 -18.85 -10.03
CA PHE A 142 -23.27 -17.69 -9.41
C PHE A 142 -24.36 -17.05 -10.30
N SER A 143 -24.22 -17.14 -11.63
CA SER A 143 -25.13 -16.48 -12.57
C SER A 143 -26.49 -17.19 -12.61
N SER A 144 -26.48 -18.52 -12.69
CA SER A 144 -27.67 -19.36 -12.56
C SER A 144 -28.43 -19.09 -11.27
N ARG A 145 -27.74 -18.97 -10.13
CA ARG A 145 -28.37 -18.59 -8.85
C ARG A 145 -29.05 -17.23 -8.87
N ILE A 146 -28.47 -16.25 -9.56
CA ILE A 146 -29.09 -14.92 -9.72
C ILE A 146 -30.41 -15.09 -10.48
N TRP A 147 -30.38 -15.76 -11.63
CA TRP A 147 -31.55 -15.92 -12.49
C TRP A 147 -32.65 -16.78 -11.86
N ASP A 148 -32.30 -17.84 -11.13
CA ASP A 148 -33.26 -18.63 -10.37
C ASP A 148 -33.93 -17.80 -9.28
N ASN A 149 -33.15 -16.99 -8.55
CA ASN A 149 -33.72 -16.05 -7.57
C ASN A 149 -34.63 -15.00 -8.24
N LYS A 150 -34.31 -14.53 -9.45
CA LYS A 150 -35.20 -13.62 -10.19
C LYS A 150 -36.48 -14.30 -10.65
N ALA A 151 -36.41 -15.51 -11.19
CA ALA A 151 -37.59 -16.26 -11.61
C ALA A 151 -38.54 -16.49 -10.43
N GLN A 152 -38.00 -16.86 -9.26
CA GLN A 152 -38.80 -17.02 -8.03
C GLN A 152 -39.41 -15.69 -7.56
N LEU A 153 -38.65 -14.59 -7.60
CA LEU A 153 -39.13 -13.28 -7.21
C LEU A 153 -40.23 -12.76 -8.15
N ILE A 154 -40.05 -12.88 -9.47
CA ILE A 154 -41.06 -12.54 -10.48
C ILE A 154 -42.34 -13.32 -10.19
N SER A 155 -42.25 -14.64 -10.05
CA SER A 155 -43.39 -15.50 -9.77
C SER A 155 -44.12 -15.09 -8.48
N SER A 156 -43.37 -14.82 -7.40
CA SER A 156 -43.93 -14.37 -6.13
C SER A 156 -44.60 -12.99 -6.23
N MET A 157 -44.02 -12.05 -6.97
CA MET A 157 -44.58 -10.70 -7.14
C MET A 157 -45.87 -10.74 -7.97
N LYS A 158 -45.90 -11.51 -9.06
CA LYS A 158 -47.12 -11.74 -9.84
C LYS A 158 -48.22 -12.37 -9.00
N SER A 159 -47.89 -13.38 -8.18
CA SER A 159 -48.84 -14.02 -7.28
C SER A 159 -49.44 -13.04 -6.26
N GLU A 160 -48.62 -12.18 -5.63
CA GLU A 160 -49.12 -11.15 -4.70
C GLU A 160 -49.96 -10.08 -5.40
N LEU A 161 -49.58 -9.67 -6.61
CA LEU A 161 -50.35 -8.75 -7.44
C LEU A 161 -51.75 -9.31 -7.71
N THR A 162 -51.84 -10.54 -8.24
CA THR A 162 -53.12 -11.20 -8.50
C THR A 162 -53.93 -11.38 -7.23
N ALA A 163 -53.31 -11.81 -6.14
CA ALA A 163 -54.00 -12.02 -4.86
C ALA A 163 -54.56 -10.71 -4.29
N GLY A 164 -53.83 -9.59 -4.41
CA GLY A 164 -54.30 -8.27 -4.01
C GLY A 164 -55.51 -7.84 -4.84
N ILE A 165 -55.42 -7.97 -6.17
CA ILE A 165 -56.50 -7.63 -7.09
C ILE A 165 -57.76 -8.47 -6.84
N VAL A 166 -57.62 -9.80 -6.67
CA VAL A 166 -58.74 -10.72 -6.39
C VAL A 166 -59.46 -10.34 -5.09
N LYS A 167 -58.72 -9.87 -4.09
CA LYS A 167 -59.27 -9.44 -2.79
C LYS A 167 -59.94 -8.06 -2.84
N GLY A 168 -59.82 -7.33 -3.95
CA GLY A 168 -60.25 -5.93 -4.03
C GLY A 168 -59.39 -5.00 -3.17
N ASP A 169 -58.11 -5.35 -2.94
CA ASP A 169 -57.20 -4.47 -2.23
C ASP A 169 -56.99 -3.18 -3.05
N GLY A 170 -57.10 -2.01 -2.41
CA GLY A 170 -56.81 -0.73 -3.05
C GLY A 170 -55.32 -0.56 -3.37
N ILE A 171 -55.00 0.39 -4.26
CA ILE A 171 -53.67 0.59 -4.84
C ILE A 171 -52.52 0.56 -3.81
N TYR A 172 -52.62 1.34 -2.73
CA TYR A 172 -51.54 1.47 -1.74
C TYR A 172 -51.23 0.15 -1.04
N LYS A 173 -52.25 -0.71 -0.86
CA LYS A 173 -52.08 -2.03 -0.24
C LYS A 173 -51.45 -3.03 -1.19
N VAL A 174 -51.75 -2.93 -2.49
CA VAL A 174 -51.07 -3.74 -3.52
C VAL A 174 -49.62 -3.31 -3.67
N ALA A 175 -49.34 -2.00 -3.72
CA ALA A 175 -47.98 -1.45 -3.74
C ALA A 175 -47.15 -1.97 -2.54
N ASP A 176 -47.68 -1.85 -1.32
CA ASP A 176 -47.01 -2.34 -0.10
C ASP A 176 -46.70 -3.86 -0.12
N ARG A 177 -47.56 -4.68 -0.75
CA ARG A 177 -47.28 -6.11 -0.93
C ARG A 177 -46.10 -6.34 -1.89
N LEU A 178 -46.07 -5.63 -3.01
CA LEU A 178 -45.01 -5.74 -4.01
C LEU A 178 -43.67 -5.25 -3.45
N ASP A 179 -43.69 -4.12 -2.74
CA ASP A 179 -42.55 -3.57 -2.01
C ASP A 179 -41.93 -4.58 -1.07
N LYS A 180 -42.74 -5.23 -0.23
CA LYS A 180 -42.27 -6.24 0.71
C LYS A 180 -41.63 -7.44 0.01
N ARG A 181 -42.12 -7.83 -1.17
CA ARG A 181 -41.49 -8.90 -1.96
C ARG A 181 -40.16 -8.45 -2.55
N LEU A 182 -40.10 -7.22 -3.04
CA LEU A 182 -38.87 -6.64 -3.58
C LEU A 182 -37.79 -6.50 -2.49
N ASP A 183 -38.17 -6.12 -1.26
CA ASP A 183 -37.29 -6.09 -0.08
C ASP A 183 -36.75 -7.47 0.30
N VAL A 184 -37.59 -8.52 0.18
CA VAL A 184 -37.12 -9.90 0.30
C VAL A 184 -36.07 -10.17 -0.78
N GLY A 185 -36.35 -9.84 -2.04
CA GLY A 185 -35.40 -9.98 -3.16
C GLY A 185 -34.05 -9.32 -2.88
N LYS A 186 -34.05 -8.06 -2.44
CA LYS A 186 -32.87 -7.29 -2.02
C LYS A 186 -32.07 -8.02 -0.94
N SER A 187 -32.75 -8.56 0.06
CA SER A 187 -32.13 -9.32 1.16
C SER A 187 -31.54 -10.66 0.69
N GLN A 188 -32.18 -11.33 -0.27
CA GLN A 188 -31.67 -12.55 -0.91
C GLN A 188 -30.38 -12.26 -1.68
N THR A 189 -30.37 -11.20 -2.50
CA THR A 189 -29.18 -10.75 -3.25
C THR A 189 -28.03 -10.43 -2.32
N GLN A 190 -28.28 -9.71 -1.23
CA GLN A 190 -27.23 -9.40 -0.27
C GLN A 190 -26.61 -10.67 0.32
N ARG A 191 -27.43 -11.67 0.64
CA ARG A 191 -26.96 -12.95 1.17
C ARG A 191 -26.17 -13.74 0.12
N LEU A 192 -26.63 -13.74 -1.13
CA LEU A 192 -25.92 -14.36 -2.25
C LEU A 192 -24.54 -13.71 -2.43
N ALA A 193 -24.49 -12.38 -2.47
CA ALA A 193 -23.26 -11.61 -2.62
C ALA A 193 -22.21 -11.94 -1.55
N ARG A 194 -22.62 -12.00 -0.28
CA ARG A 194 -21.74 -12.41 0.82
C ARG A 194 -21.20 -13.82 0.63
N THR A 195 -22.09 -14.74 0.22
CA THR A 195 -21.79 -16.16 0.11
C THR A 195 -20.82 -16.42 -1.04
N GLU A 196 -21.08 -15.85 -2.22
CA GLU A 196 -20.21 -15.95 -3.39
C GLU A 196 -18.86 -15.28 -3.17
N TYR A 197 -18.83 -14.12 -2.50
CA TYR A 197 -17.58 -13.44 -2.17
C TYR A 197 -16.72 -14.24 -1.17
N MET A 198 -17.34 -14.79 -0.12
CA MET A 198 -16.62 -15.66 0.82
C MET A 198 -16.15 -16.96 0.17
N HIS A 199 -16.92 -17.51 -0.77
CA HIS A 199 -16.49 -18.66 -1.54
C HIS A 199 -15.25 -18.31 -2.35
N ALA A 200 -15.30 -17.20 -3.09
CA ALA A 200 -14.20 -16.71 -3.91
C ALA A 200 -12.90 -16.49 -3.11
N LEU A 201 -12.99 -15.82 -1.95
CA LEU A 201 -11.85 -15.63 -1.05
C LEU A 201 -11.20 -16.97 -0.66
N ASN A 202 -12.02 -17.91 -0.19
CA ASN A 202 -11.54 -19.22 0.25
C ASN A 202 -11.03 -20.08 -0.91
N ALA A 203 -11.64 -20.02 -2.09
CA ALA A 203 -11.19 -20.72 -3.28
C ALA A 203 -9.80 -20.22 -3.72
N GLY A 204 -9.59 -18.89 -3.72
CA GLY A 204 -8.29 -18.29 -4.01
C GLY A 204 -7.21 -18.72 -3.02
N GLN A 205 -7.52 -18.72 -1.72
CA GLN A 205 -6.58 -19.21 -0.70
C GLN A 205 -6.26 -20.69 -0.90
N LEU A 206 -7.29 -21.53 -1.03
CA LEU A 206 -7.18 -22.98 -1.15
C LEU A 206 -6.32 -23.38 -2.34
N GLU A 207 -6.55 -22.77 -3.50
CA GLU A 207 -5.77 -23.10 -4.69
C GLU A 207 -4.32 -22.60 -4.56
N THR A 208 -4.09 -21.47 -3.89
CA THR A 208 -2.72 -20.99 -3.63
C THR A 208 -1.99 -21.91 -2.66
N TYR A 209 -2.67 -22.44 -1.64
CA TYR A 209 -2.09 -23.47 -0.78
C TYR A 209 -1.73 -24.74 -1.57
N ARG A 210 -2.59 -25.17 -2.51
CA ARG A 210 -2.29 -26.33 -3.37
C ARG A 210 -1.10 -26.11 -4.29
N GLU A 211 -1.06 -24.99 -5.01
CA GLU A 211 0.03 -24.68 -5.95
C GLU A 211 1.39 -24.54 -5.23
N ASN A 212 1.37 -24.18 -3.94
CA ASN A 212 2.57 -24.01 -3.13
C ASN A 212 2.83 -25.20 -2.16
N GLY A 213 2.26 -26.37 -2.41
CA GLY A 213 2.66 -27.62 -1.75
C GLY A 213 2.18 -27.82 -0.31
N TYR A 214 1.14 -27.11 0.15
CA TYR A 214 0.60 -27.31 1.49
C TYR A 214 -0.36 -28.51 1.56
N ASP A 215 -0.17 -29.43 2.49
CA ASP A 215 -0.95 -30.68 2.55
C ASP A 215 -2.12 -30.68 3.53
N LYS A 216 -2.08 -29.83 4.56
CA LYS A 216 -3.07 -29.80 5.64
C LYS A 216 -3.51 -28.38 5.96
N LEU A 217 -4.80 -28.21 6.18
CA LEU A 217 -5.43 -26.94 6.52
C LEU A 217 -6.23 -27.06 7.82
N GLU A 218 -6.20 -26.03 8.64
CA GLU A 218 -7.00 -25.90 9.85
C GLU A 218 -8.20 -24.97 9.60
N TRP A 219 -9.38 -25.41 9.99
CA TRP A 219 -10.59 -24.62 9.94
C TRP A 219 -10.60 -23.56 11.03
N VAL A 220 -10.78 -22.30 10.62
CA VAL A 220 -10.87 -21.17 11.55
C VAL A 220 -12.26 -20.55 11.46
N ALA A 221 -12.98 -20.63 12.58
CA ALA A 221 -14.28 -20.00 12.74
C ALA A 221 -14.16 -18.51 13.07
N SER A 222 -15.25 -17.78 12.80
CA SER A 222 -15.34 -16.36 13.14
C SER A 222 -15.48 -16.16 14.64
N GLU A 223 -14.63 -15.31 15.21
CA GLU A 223 -14.57 -15.03 16.65
C GLU A 223 -15.52 -13.90 17.11
N ASP A 224 -16.35 -13.34 16.21
CA ASP A 224 -17.19 -12.18 16.52
C ASP A 224 -18.48 -12.49 17.30
N GLY A 225 -18.59 -13.68 17.87
CA GLY A 225 -19.75 -14.13 18.65
C GLY A 225 -21.02 -14.40 17.83
N ARG A 226 -20.95 -14.31 16.49
CA ARG A 226 -22.07 -14.61 15.57
C ARG A 226 -21.84 -15.90 14.77
N GLY A 227 -20.97 -16.79 15.26
CA GLY A 227 -20.77 -18.11 14.67
C GLY A 227 -21.99 -19.01 14.93
N CYS A 228 -22.21 -19.98 14.04
CA CYS A 228 -23.20 -21.03 14.27
C CYS A 228 -22.52 -22.27 14.88
N ASP A 229 -23.31 -23.16 15.48
CA ASP A 229 -22.82 -24.40 16.09
C ASP A 229 -21.95 -25.23 15.13
N THR A 230 -22.34 -25.33 13.86
CA THR A 230 -21.57 -26.04 12.83
C THR A 230 -20.17 -25.45 12.65
N CYS A 231 -20.02 -24.13 12.68
CA CYS A 231 -18.72 -23.46 12.55
C CYS A 231 -17.89 -23.66 13.81
N HIS A 232 -18.49 -23.56 14.99
CA HIS A 232 -17.79 -23.74 16.27
C HIS A 232 -17.29 -25.18 16.46
N ILE A 233 -18.10 -26.18 16.07
CA ILE A 233 -17.72 -27.61 16.11
C ILE A 233 -16.53 -27.91 15.19
N ARG A 234 -16.36 -27.14 14.11
CA ARG A 234 -15.26 -27.33 13.16
C ARG A 234 -14.02 -26.49 13.48
N ASN A 235 -14.12 -25.49 14.35
CA ASN A 235 -13.00 -24.62 14.70
C ASN A 235 -11.81 -25.42 15.24
N GLY A 236 -10.62 -25.18 14.69
CA GLY A 236 -9.39 -25.90 15.04
C GLY A 236 -9.27 -27.32 14.48
N LYS A 237 -10.27 -27.84 13.74
CA LYS A 237 -10.15 -29.13 13.07
C LYS A 237 -9.25 -29.02 11.85
N GLN A 238 -8.36 -29.99 11.69
CA GLN A 238 -7.46 -30.09 10.55
C GLN A 238 -8.00 -31.06 9.51
N TYR A 239 -7.80 -30.72 8.24
CA TYR A 239 -8.23 -31.50 7.08
C TYR A 239 -7.06 -31.64 6.12
N SER A 240 -7.01 -32.76 5.38
CA SER A 240 -6.13 -32.83 4.21
C SER A 240 -6.61 -31.84 3.15
N ILE A 241 -5.71 -31.19 2.44
CA ILE A 241 -6.04 -30.23 1.37
C ILE A 241 -6.88 -30.85 0.24
N ASN A 242 -6.77 -32.17 0.07
CA ASN A 242 -7.51 -32.96 -0.90
C ASN A 242 -8.92 -33.36 -0.40
N ASP A 243 -9.19 -33.23 0.90
CA ASP A 243 -10.46 -33.56 1.56
C ASP A 243 -10.93 -32.43 2.48
N VAL A 244 -10.67 -31.19 2.06
CA VAL A 244 -11.08 -30.00 2.80
C VAL A 244 -12.57 -29.70 2.52
N PRO A 245 -13.40 -29.50 3.54
CA PRO A 245 -14.80 -29.15 3.30
C PRO A 245 -14.91 -27.78 2.63
N VAL A 246 -15.76 -27.68 1.61
CA VAL A 246 -15.97 -26.45 0.85
C VAL A 246 -16.50 -25.34 1.76
N LEU A 247 -15.88 -24.16 1.66
CA LEU A 247 -16.33 -22.93 2.28
C LEU A 247 -16.98 -22.00 1.24
N PRO A 248 -18.03 -21.25 1.60
CA PRO A 248 -18.70 -21.19 2.90
C PRO A 248 -19.54 -22.44 3.22
N ALA A 249 -19.61 -22.82 4.51
CA ALA A 249 -20.35 -24.02 4.95
C ALA A 249 -21.89 -23.86 4.91
N HIS A 250 -22.36 -22.63 4.94
CA HIS A 250 -23.76 -22.24 4.98
C HIS A 250 -23.89 -20.77 4.56
N PRO A 251 -25.10 -20.26 4.29
CA PRO A 251 -25.29 -18.84 3.99
C PRO A 251 -24.77 -17.95 5.13
N ASN A 252 -24.10 -16.85 4.77
CA ASN A 252 -23.42 -15.92 5.69
C ASN A 252 -22.25 -16.52 6.50
N CYS A 253 -21.75 -17.72 6.14
CA CYS A 253 -20.55 -18.26 6.78
C CYS A 253 -19.33 -17.38 6.47
N ARG A 254 -18.50 -17.14 7.48
CA ARG A 254 -17.28 -16.31 7.38
C ARG A 254 -16.03 -17.10 7.78
N CYS A 255 -16.14 -18.42 7.86
CA CYS A 255 -15.00 -19.25 8.17
C CYS A 255 -13.97 -19.21 7.05
N THR A 256 -12.73 -19.54 7.42
CA THR A 256 -11.59 -19.63 6.50
C THR A 256 -10.71 -20.82 6.88
N MET A 257 -9.72 -21.09 6.05
CA MET A 257 -8.71 -22.12 6.25
C MET A 257 -7.33 -21.47 6.35
N ILE A 258 -6.54 -21.93 7.32
CA ILE A 258 -5.13 -21.57 7.45
C ILE A 258 -4.25 -22.81 7.25
N PRO A 259 -3.00 -22.69 6.80
CA PRO A 259 -2.12 -23.84 6.66
C PRO A 259 -1.73 -24.41 8.02
N VAL A 260 -1.65 -25.72 8.10
CA VAL A 260 -1.00 -26.42 9.21
C VAL A 260 0.46 -26.56 8.86
N ILE A 261 1.31 -25.82 9.56
CA ILE A 261 2.77 -25.90 9.38
C ILE A 261 3.30 -27.07 10.21
N THR A 262 3.88 -28.08 9.54
CA THR A 262 4.51 -29.23 10.21
C THR A 262 5.96 -28.93 10.59
N ASP A 263 6.54 -29.77 11.45
CA ASP A 263 7.95 -29.70 11.83
C ASP A 263 8.86 -29.94 10.61
N GLU A 264 8.48 -30.91 9.76
CA GLU A 264 9.16 -31.20 8.49
C GLU A 264 9.18 -29.98 7.55
N MET A 265 8.07 -29.25 7.39
CA MET A 265 8.02 -28.05 6.54
C MET A 265 8.88 -26.90 7.08
N ILE A 266 9.01 -26.80 8.41
CA ILE A 266 9.89 -25.82 9.04
C ILE A 266 11.35 -26.21 8.83
N GLU A 267 11.67 -27.50 8.98
CA GLU A 267 13.02 -28.04 8.76
C GLU A 267 13.41 -27.92 7.29
N GLU A 268 12.50 -28.18 6.36
CA GLU A 268 12.70 -28.03 4.92
C GLU A 268 12.88 -26.55 4.54
N GLN A 269 12.03 -25.63 5.03
CA GLN A 269 12.28 -24.18 4.85
C GLN A 269 13.59 -23.72 5.50
N ALA A 270 13.94 -24.23 6.68
CA ALA A 270 15.19 -23.88 7.34
C ALA A 270 16.39 -24.42 6.55
N LYS A 271 16.26 -25.60 5.95
CA LYS A 271 17.26 -26.21 5.08
C LYS A 271 17.35 -25.50 3.74
N GLU A 272 16.25 -25.10 3.13
CA GLU A 272 16.23 -24.25 1.91
C GLU A 272 16.80 -22.86 2.19
N LEU A 273 16.54 -22.28 3.37
CA LEU A 273 17.15 -21.02 3.80
C LEU A 273 18.64 -21.20 4.11
N GLU A 274 19.05 -22.29 4.74
CA GLU A 274 20.46 -22.64 4.95
C GLU A 274 21.16 -22.97 3.62
N GLU A 275 20.47 -23.61 2.68
CA GLU A 275 20.97 -23.97 1.35
C GLU A 275 21.06 -22.73 0.46
N ALA A 276 20.05 -21.85 0.47
CA ALA A 276 20.10 -20.52 -0.15
C ALA A 276 21.18 -19.63 0.47
N GLN A 277 21.41 -19.72 1.79
CA GLN A 277 22.53 -19.08 2.48
C GLN A 277 23.88 -19.78 2.26
N SER A 278 23.89 -21.02 1.75
CA SER A 278 25.12 -21.77 1.44
C SER A 278 25.49 -21.74 -0.04
N GLU A 279 24.53 -21.43 -0.93
CA GLU A 279 24.74 -21.19 -2.36
C GLU A 279 25.03 -19.71 -2.66
N GLU A 280 24.60 -18.76 -1.82
CA GLU A 280 25.25 -17.45 -1.73
C GLU A 280 26.40 -17.55 -0.73
N SER A 281 27.61 -17.82 -1.23
CA SER A 281 28.82 -17.40 -0.51
C SER A 281 28.60 -15.95 -0.06
N ALA A 282 28.83 -15.64 1.23
CA ALA A 282 28.85 -14.26 1.74
C ALA A 282 29.43 -13.35 0.64
N PRO A 283 28.74 -12.27 0.25
CA PRO A 283 29.14 -11.50 -0.92
C PRO A 283 30.64 -11.21 -0.86
N GLU A 284 31.38 -11.38 -1.97
CA GLU A 284 32.85 -11.28 -1.99
C GLU A 284 33.37 -10.00 -1.31
N TRP A 285 32.56 -8.93 -1.33
CA TRP A 285 32.84 -7.65 -0.68
C TRP A 285 32.78 -7.68 0.86
N LEU A 286 32.03 -8.58 1.50
CA LEU A 286 31.75 -8.53 2.95
C LEU A 286 32.99 -8.76 3.79
N ASP A 287 33.83 -9.73 3.41
CA ASP A 287 35.07 -10.02 4.14
C ASP A 287 36.08 -8.89 3.97
N GLU A 288 36.20 -8.33 2.75
CA GLU A 288 37.01 -7.15 2.49
C GLU A 288 36.49 -5.92 3.26
N ALA A 289 35.17 -5.70 3.29
CA ALA A 289 34.55 -4.61 4.05
C ALA A 289 34.82 -4.72 5.55
N LYS A 290 34.73 -5.93 6.12
CA LYS A 290 35.14 -6.18 7.51
C LYS A 290 36.62 -5.88 7.71
N GLU A 291 37.50 -6.30 6.79
CA GLU A 291 38.92 -6.03 6.87
C GLU A 291 39.20 -4.52 6.85
N GLN A 292 38.58 -3.79 5.93
CA GLN A 292 38.69 -2.33 5.83
C GLN A 292 38.21 -1.63 7.11
N ILE A 293 37.04 -2.01 7.62
CA ILE A 293 36.51 -1.43 8.85
C ILE A 293 37.41 -1.76 10.06
N ASN A 294 38.00 -2.96 10.11
CA ASN A 294 38.96 -3.34 11.16
C ASN A 294 40.26 -2.52 11.13
N LYS A 295 40.60 -1.87 9.99
CA LYS A 295 41.74 -0.94 9.89
C LYS A 295 41.44 0.43 10.52
N THR A 296 40.16 0.76 10.74
CA THR A 296 39.74 2.00 11.39
C THR A 296 39.87 1.92 12.92
N ASN A 297 39.65 3.04 13.61
CA ASN A 297 39.56 3.07 15.08
C ASN A 297 38.13 2.80 15.61
N MET A 298 37.20 2.30 14.78
CA MET A 298 35.79 2.16 15.18
C MET A 298 35.63 1.34 16.45
N ALA A 299 36.22 0.14 16.50
CA ALA A 299 36.10 -0.76 17.65
C ALA A 299 36.59 -0.12 18.96
N GLU A 300 37.70 0.63 18.93
CA GLU A 300 38.20 1.39 20.08
C GLU A 300 37.27 2.55 20.45
N SER A 301 36.76 3.27 19.45
CA SER A 301 35.97 4.49 19.64
C SER A 301 34.53 4.22 20.10
N VAL A 302 33.90 3.12 19.67
CA VAL A 302 32.50 2.80 19.99
C VAL A 302 32.32 1.63 20.94
N GLY A 303 33.38 0.85 21.20
CA GLY A 303 33.35 -0.36 22.01
C GLY A 303 32.95 -1.61 21.24
N GLU A 304 33.43 -2.76 21.69
CA GLU A 304 33.29 -4.06 21.00
C GLU A 304 31.83 -4.48 20.75
N GLU A 305 30.93 -4.22 21.71
CA GLU A 305 29.50 -4.54 21.54
C GLU A 305 28.87 -3.77 20.38
N ASN A 306 29.08 -2.44 20.35
CA ASN A 306 28.54 -1.58 19.30
C ASN A 306 29.21 -1.84 17.94
N PHE A 307 30.51 -2.15 17.96
CA PHE A 307 31.24 -2.59 16.77
C PHE A 307 30.63 -3.86 16.18
N ASN A 308 30.34 -4.86 17.02
CA ASN A 308 29.70 -6.10 16.58
C ASN A 308 28.28 -5.86 16.05
N LYS A 309 27.51 -4.94 16.65
CA LYS A 309 26.20 -4.50 16.11
C LYS A 309 26.37 -3.91 14.71
N PHE A 310 27.37 -3.05 14.51
CA PHE A 310 27.66 -2.49 13.18
C PHE A 310 28.05 -3.56 12.16
N ILE A 311 28.96 -4.47 12.50
CA ILE A 311 29.37 -5.56 11.60
C ILE A 311 28.18 -6.47 11.25
N GLN A 312 27.28 -6.72 12.20
CA GLN A 312 26.04 -7.43 11.92
C GLN A 312 25.16 -6.65 10.92
N GLY A 313 24.91 -5.36 11.15
CA GLY A 313 24.14 -4.53 10.22
C GLY A 313 24.77 -4.46 8.82
N LEU A 314 26.11 -4.42 8.75
CA LEU A 314 26.84 -4.48 7.48
C LEU A 314 26.62 -5.81 6.75
N SER A 315 26.53 -6.93 7.47
CA SER A 315 26.25 -8.25 6.87
C SER A 315 24.80 -8.43 6.39
N GLU A 316 23.89 -7.53 6.80
CA GLU A 316 22.48 -7.55 6.41
C GLU A 316 22.19 -6.68 5.16
N ILE A 317 23.20 -6.01 4.59
CA ILE A 317 23.04 -5.19 3.38
C ILE A 317 22.90 -6.09 2.14
N GLU A 318 21.75 -6.01 1.47
CA GLU A 318 21.37 -6.87 0.32
C GLU A 318 21.99 -6.46 -1.04
N ASN A 319 22.80 -5.41 -1.12
CA ASN A 319 23.32 -4.85 -2.39
C ASN A 319 24.83 -4.93 -2.50
N ASP A 320 25.30 -5.38 -3.66
CA ASP A 320 26.70 -5.45 -4.00
C ASP A 320 27.35 -4.06 -4.05
N ASP A 321 26.72 -3.01 -4.57
CA ASP A 321 27.35 -1.70 -4.74
C ASP A 321 27.64 -0.97 -3.42
N LEU A 322 26.65 -0.90 -2.52
CA LEU A 322 26.84 -0.21 -1.23
C LEU A 322 27.81 -1.02 -0.34
N GLY A 323 27.69 -2.34 -0.34
CA GLY A 323 28.65 -3.21 0.36
C GLY A 323 30.08 -3.08 -0.20
N GLN A 324 30.23 -3.04 -1.52
CA GLN A 324 31.51 -2.76 -2.19
C GLN A 324 32.07 -1.39 -1.81
N LEU A 325 31.22 -0.38 -1.55
CA LEU A 325 31.68 0.93 -1.10
C LEU A 325 32.39 0.83 0.26
N PHE A 326 31.85 0.01 1.17
CA PHE A 326 32.52 -0.32 2.44
C PHE A 326 33.81 -1.12 2.22
N ALA A 327 33.80 -2.08 1.30
CA ALA A 327 34.99 -2.86 0.92
C ALA A 327 36.11 -2.01 0.32
N LYS A 328 35.77 -0.91 -0.35
CA LYS A 328 36.76 -0.06 -1.02
C LYS A 328 37.21 1.12 -0.16
N HIS A 329 36.28 1.79 0.50
CA HIS A 329 36.55 3.06 1.20
C HIS A 329 36.35 2.99 2.72
N GLY A 330 35.84 1.87 3.26
CA GLY A 330 35.55 1.76 4.70
C GLY A 330 36.75 2.03 5.60
N GLY A 331 37.96 1.68 5.15
CA GLY A 331 39.21 1.89 5.88
C GLY A 331 39.68 3.34 5.91
N GLN A 332 39.04 4.24 5.16
CA GLN A 332 39.32 5.67 5.17
C GLN A 332 38.55 6.43 6.25
N LEU A 333 37.59 5.75 6.91
CA LEU A 333 36.77 6.36 7.95
C LEU A 333 37.52 6.44 9.29
N ASP A 334 37.28 7.51 10.02
CA ASP A 334 37.75 7.69 11.40
C ASP A 334 36.53 7.94 12.31
N PHE A 335 36.61 7.56 13.58
CA PHE A 335 35.51 7.66 14.53
C PHE A 335 35.93 8.48 15.76
N PHE A 336 35.10 9.45 16.15
CA PHE A 336 35.22 10.06 17.46
C PHE A 336 34.77 9.06 18.54
N LYS A 337 35.34 9.19 19.75
CA LYS A 337 34.84 8.43 20.92
C LYS A 337 33.34 8.64 21.09
N ILE A 338 32.63 7.53 21.27
CA ILE A 338 31.19 7.52 21.47
C ILE A 338 30.78 8.35 22.69
N LYS A 339 29.60 8.97 22.61
CA LYS A 339 29.03 9.78 23.69
C LYS A 339 27.63 9.32 24.05
N ASP A 340 27.24 9.44 25.31
CA ASP A 340 25.87 9.15 25.73
C ASP A 340 24.89 10.26 25.34
N ARG A 341 25.39 11.49 25.18
CA ARG A 341 24.59 12.70 24.93
C ARG A 341 25.26 13.60 23.89
N GLY A 342 24.44 14.36 23.18
CA GLY A 342 24.90 15.32 22.17
C GLY A 342 24.18 15.10 20.84
N LYS A 343 24.90 15.30 19.75
CA LYS A 343 24.44 15.03 18.39
C LYS A 343 25.43 14.12 17.69
N ALA A 344 24.92 13.19 16.90
CA ALA A 344 25.72 12.54 15.88
C ALA A 344 25.98 13.55 14.75
N PHE A 345 27.12 13.41 14.09
CA PHE A 345 27.49 14.19 12.92
C PHE A 345 28.69 13.52 12.23
N ALA A 346 28.83 13.74 10.93
CA ALA A 346 30.07 13.55 10.21
C ALA A 346 30.80 14.89 10.00
N ARG A 347 32.12 14.84 10.01
CA ARG A 347 32.98 15.94 9.60
C ARG A 347 34.10 15.38 8.76
N ASP A 348 34.06 15.71 7.48
CA ASP A 348 35.00 15.16 6.49
C ASP A 348 34.87 13.62 6.50
N ASP A 349 35.96 12.87 6.69
CA ASP A 349 35.99 11.41 6.81
C ASP A 349 35.72 10.89 8.24
N LYS A 350 35.43 11.78 9.20
CA LYS A 350 35.35 11.45 10.63
C LYS A 350 33.92 11.49 11.19
N VAL A 351 33.50 10.40 11.84
CA VAL A 351 32.12 10.16 12.29
C VAL A 351 31.99 10.23 13.81
N GLN A 352 31.05 11.04 14.33
CA GLN A 352 30.66 11.05 15.74
C GLN A 352 29.34 10.31 15.91
N LEU A 353 29.34 9.29 16.78
CA LEU A 353 28.16 8.51 17.11
C LEU A 353 27.77 8.68 18.58
N LEU A 354 26.52 8.34 18.89
CA LEU A 354 25.99 8.24 20.25
C LEU A 354 25.62 6.80 20.57
N GLN A 355 25.48 6.44 21.85
CA GLN A 355 25.01 5.09 22.21
C GLN A 355 23.65 4.76 21.57
N LYS A 356 22.72 5.73 21.57
CA LYS A 356 21.42 5.60 20.90
C LYS A 356 21.50 5.42 19.37
N SER A 357 22.63 5.71 18.73
CA SER A 357 22.82 5.43 17.30
C SER A 357 22.82 3.92 17.03
N PHE A 358 23.27 3.12 18.00
CA PHE A 358 23.32 1.66 17.89
C PHE A 358 22.04 0.98 18.41
N ASP A 359 21.43 1.56 19.44
CA ASP A 359 20.26 0.94 20.10
C ASP A 359 18.92 1.38 19.51
N GLY A 360 18.91 2.43 18.69
CA GLY A 360 17.70 3.14 18.27
C GLY A 360 17.23 4.15 19.33
N ASP A 361 16.17 4.90 19.02
CA ASP A 361 15.58 5.82 20.00
C ASP A 361 14.05 5.79 20.07
N ASP A 362 13.53 6.28 21.20
CA ASP A 362 12.08 6.39 21.48
C ASP A 362 11.34 7.31 20.50
N LYS A 363 12.06 7.98 19.57
CA LYS A 363 11.52 8.88 18.55
C LYS A 363 11.43 8.21 17.17
N ALA A 364 11.43 6.89 17.14
CA ALA A 364 11.19 6.05 15.97
C ALA A 364 12.34 5.99 14.95
N LYS A 365 13.59 6.30 15.35
CA LYS A 365 14.77 5.86 14.59
C LYS A 365 15.17 4.45 15.00
N GLY A 366 15.27 3.57 14.02
CA GLY A 366 15.70 2.19 14.20
C GLY A 366 17.17 2.07 14.63
N PRO A 367 17.57 0.92 15.20
CA PRO A 367 18.98 0.60 15.42
C PRO A 367 19.81 0.82 14.15
N LEU A 368 21.00 1.41 14.30
CA LEU A 368 21.98 1.65 13.24
C LEU A 368 21.59 2.66 12.14
N GLU A 369 20.35 3.14 12.06
CA GLU A 369 19.96 4.16 11.04
C GLU A 369 20.88 5.40 11.12
N THR A 370 21.05 5.95 12.32
CA THR A 370 21.97 7.08 12.52
C THR A 370 23.43 6.71 12.24
N VAL A 371 23.84 5.45 12.44
CA VAL A 371 25.22 5.03 12.12
C VAL A 371 25.47 5.11 10.62
N PHE A 372 24.58 4.52 9.83
CA PHE A 372 24.71 4.51 8.37
C PHE A 372 24.45 5.88 7.74
N HIS A 373 23.61 6.72 8.33
CA HIS A 373 23.41 8.10 7.91
C HIS A 373 24.71 8.91 7.98
N GLU A 374 25.36 8.90 9.13
CA GLU A 374 26.58 9.68 9.34
C GLU A 374 27.77 9.10 8.56
N ILE A 375 27.83 7.78 8.40
CA ILE A 375 28.78 7.15 7.47
C ILE A 375 28.49 7.57 6.03
N GLY A 376 27.22 7.70 5.64
CA GLY A 376 26.82 8.20 4.33
C GLY A 376 27.40 9.59 4.04
N HIS A 377 27.34 10.52 5.00
CA HIS A 377 28.02 11.81 4.87
C HIS A 377 29.54 11.68 4.71
N ALA A 378 30.18 10.79 5.48
CA ALA A 378 31.62 10.58 5.38
C ALA A 378 32.03 10.00 4.02
N PHE A 379 31.29 9.04 3.49
CA PHE A 379 31.51 8.52 2.14
C PHE A 379 31.28 9.57 1.06
N ASP A 380 30.27 10.42 1.20
CA ASP A 380 30.02 11.53 0.27
C ASP A 380 31.21 12.52 0.23
N HIS A 381 31.89 12.72 1.36
CA HIS A 381 33.14 13.49 1.43
C HIS A 381 34.32 12.76 0.79
N VAL A 382 34.52 11.49 1.14
CA VAL A 382 35.59 10.64 0.59
C VAL A 382 35.49 10.57 -0.93
N GLY A 383 34.29 10.35 -1.47
CA GLY A 383 34.07 10.31 -2.92
C GLY A 383 34.43 11.60 -3.64
N LEU A 384 34.18 12.78 -3.04
CA LEU A 384 34.64 14.06 -3.61
C LEU A 384 36.17 14.13 -3.63
N LYS A 385 36.80 13.73 -2.52
CA LYS A 385 38.24 13.83 -2.33
C LYS A 385 38.99 12.92 -3.30
N GLU A 386 38.51 11.71 -3.53
CA GLU A 386 39.11 10.78 -4.49
C GLU A 386 38.90 11.23 -5.94
N SER A 387 37.68 11.63 -6.30
CA SER A 387 37.37 12.06 -7.66
C SER A 387 38.07 13.35 -8.08
N THR A 388 38.35 14.26 -7.12
CA THR A 388 38.88 15.60 -7.43
C THR A 388 40.26 15.91 -6.84
N GLY A 389 40.75 15.10 -5.91
CA GLY A 389 41.97 15.36 -5.14
C GLY A 389 41.85 16.52 -4.15
N LYS A 390 40.63 17.00 -3.84
CA LYS A 390 40.39 18.21 -3.01
C LYS A 390 39.29 17.96 -1.99
N ASP A 391 39.45 18.53 -0.80
CA ASP A 391 38.40 18.46 0.25
C ASP A 391 37.17 19.32 -0.08
N LYS A 392 37.31 20.32 -0.98
CA LYS A 392 36.23 21.21 -1.43
C LYS A 392 36.43 21.67 -2.86
N ILE A 393 35.33 21.84 -3.59
CA ILE A 393 35.31 22.41 -4.95
C ILE A 393 34.38 23.61 -5.05
N VAL A 394 34.58 24.45 -6.08
CA VAL A 394 33.65 25.55 -6.40
C VAL A 394 32.47 24.96 -7.17
N ALA A 395 31.28 25.00 -6.57
CA ALA A 395 30.06 24.51 -7.21
C ALA A 395 29.20 25.64 -7.79
N GLY A 396 29.51 26.91 -7.53
CA GLY A 396 28.79 28.05 -8.09
C GLY A 396 29.26 29.40 -7.57
N THR A 397 28.57 30.48 -7.94
CA THR A 397 28.86 31.84 -7.50
C THR A 397 27.59 32.58 -7.07
N VAL A 398 27.70 33.44 -6.05
CA VAL A 398 26.61 34.31 -5.59
C VAL A 398 27.05 35.75 -5.52
N LYS A 399 26.14 36.67 -5.87
CA LYS A 399 26.37 38.12 -5.74
C LYS A 399 26.02 38.59 -4.33
N LYS A 400 27.02 39.05 -3.57
CA LYS A 400 26.83 39.65 -2.23
C LYS A 400 27.13 41.15 -2.27
N LYS A 401 26.45 41.94 -1.42
CA LYS A 401 26.77 43.37 -1.26
C LYS A 401 28.19 43.52 -0.71
N GLY A 402 28.99 44.40 -1.32
CA GLY A 402 30.35 44.69 -0.87
C GLY A 402 30.38 45.31 0.54
N ARG A 403 31.52 45.19 1.24
CA ARG A 403 31.72 45.84 2.55
C ARG A 403 31.51 47.36 2.40
N ARG A 404 30.77 47.96 3.34
CA ARG A 404 30.33 49.38 3.36
C ARG A 404 29.32 49.80 2.28
N GLY A 405 28.57 48.85 1.70
CA GLY A 405 27.42 49.17 0.83
C GLY A 405 27.77 49.67 -0.57
N ARG A 406 29.04 49.56 -1.00
CA ARG A 406 29.46 49.85 -2.38
C ARG A 406 29.54 48.55 -3.20
N GLY A 407 28.70 48.47 -4.24
CA GLY A 407 28.75 47.44 -5.28
C GLY A 407 28.27 46.04 -4.86
N THR A 408 28.20 45.15 -5.86
CA THR A 408 28.00 43.70 -5.69
C THR A 408 29.30 42.98 -6.03
N VAL A 409 29.73 42.06 -5.16
CA VAL A 409 30.90 41.20 -5.37
C VAL A 409 30.40 39.77 -5.62
N GLU A 410 30.96 39.10 -6.62
CA GLU A 410 30.73 37.67 -6.83
C GLU A 410 31.60 36.87 -5.87
N VAL A 411 30.98 35.94 -5.16
CA VAL A 411 31.62 35.10 -4.14
C VAL A 411 31.38 33.65 -4.52
N ASN A 412 32.45 32.88 -4.60
CA ASN A 412 32.37 31.44 -4.85
C ASN A 412 31.60 30.73 -3.72
N GLN A 413 30.73 29.81 -4.10
CA GLN A 413 30.12 28.82 -3.22
C GLN A 413 30.88 27.52 -3.35
N TYR A 414 31.24 26.95 -2.21
CA TYR A 414 32.00 25.71 -2.13
C TYR A 414 31.11 24.59 -1.61
N VAL A 415 31.34 23.39 -2.11
CA VAL A 415 30.77 22.13 -1.59
C VAL A 415 31.92 21.22 -1.17
N GLY A 416 31.70 20.43 -0.11
CA GLY A 416 32.67 19.49 0.42
C GLY A 416 32.26 18.03 0.26
N HIS A 417 31.23 17.75 -0.53
CA HIS A 417 30.70 16.42 -0.76
C HIS A 417 30.41 16.20 -2.26
N MET A 418 30.48 14.96 -2.71
CA MET A 418 30.33 14.54 -4.10
C MET A 418 28.91 14.83 -4.62
N SER A 419 27.90 14.61 -3.78
CA SER A 419 26.50 14.95 -4.05
C SER A 419 26.26 16.41 -4.43
N GLY A 420 27.10 17.32 -3.92
CA GLY A 420 27.05 18.76 -4.23
C GLY A 420 27.72 19.15 -5.56
N MET A 421 28.34 18.20 -6.28
CA MET A 421 29.04 18.48 -7.53
C MET A 421 28.04 18.86 -8.64
N PRO A 422 28.32 19.93 -9.42
CA PRO A 422 27.39 20.40 -10.45
C PRO A 422 27.02 19.36 -11.52
N GLU A 423 27.90 18.42 -11.84
CA GLU A 423 27.60 17.37 -12.84
C GLU A 423 26.42 16.47 -12.47
N TYR A 424 26.17 16.25 -11.17
CA TYR A 424 25.07 15.38 -10.73
C TYR A 424 23.72 16.08 -10.77
N ASP A 425 23.68 17.42 -10.75
CA ASP A 425 22.46 18.23 -10.74
C ASP A 425 21.40 17.76 -9.71
N LEU A 426 21.86 17.20 -8.59
CA LEU A 426 21.02 16.42 -7.68
C LEU A 426 19.90 17.27 -7.07
N LYS A 427 20.19 18.52 -6.69
CA LYS A 427 19.18 19.44 -6.14
C LYS A 427 17.98 19.63 -7.08
N ASN A 428 18.25 19.83 -8.37
CA ASN A 428 17.17 20.04 -9.33
C ASN A 428 16.37 18.75 -9.53
N LYS A 429 17.00 17.58 -9.47
CA LYS A 429 16.30 16.28 -9.54
C LYS A 429 15.40 16.06 -8.32
N ILE A 430 15.90 16.32 -7.11
CA ILE A 430 15.10 16.27 -5.86
C ILE A 430 13.86 17.18 -5.99
N ASP A 431 14.07 18.43 -6.40
CA ASP A 431 12.98 19.41 -6.55
C ASP A 431 11.96 18.97 -7.61
N ASN A 432 12.43 18.50 -8.78
CA ASN A 432 11.57 18.10 -9.88
C ASN A 432 10.79 16.82 -9.58
N ASP A 433 11.42 15.84 -8.93
CA ASP A 433 10.78 14.58 -8.57
C ASP A 433 9.64 14.81 -7.57
N LEU A 434 9.89 15.55 -6.48
CA LEU A 434 8.83 15.86 -5.52
C LEU A 434 7.72 16.68 -6.17
N TRP A 435 8.07 17.66 -6.99
CA TRP A 435 7.09 18.46 -7.71
C TRP A 435 6.19 17.58 -8.59
N LYS A 436 6.79 16.66 -9.37
CA LYS A 436 6.08 15.75 -10.26
C LYS A 436 5.24 14.74 -9.49
N TYR A 437 5.75 14.22 -8.37
CA TYR A 437 5.01 13.28 -7.53
C TYR A 437 3.75 13.91 -6.96
N VAL A 438 3.83 15.16 -6.48
CA VAL A 438 2.71 15.85 -5.82
C VAL A 438 1.78 16.53 -6.82
N ASN A 439 2.30 17.14 -7.88
CA ASN A 439 1.52 17.97 -8.80
C ASN A 439 1.29 17.33 -10.19
N GLY A 440 1.86 16.16 -10.47
CA GLY A 440 1.79 15.55 -11.80
C GLY A 440 2.41 16.45 -12.88
N ASP A 441 1.63 16.74 -13.92
CA ASP A 441 2.07 17.52 -15.08
C ASP A 441 1.94 19.05 -14.90
N LEU A 442 1.67 19.53 -13.68
CA LEU A 442 1.54 20.96 -13.42
C LEU A 442 2.86 21.70 -13.74
N PRO A 443 2.84 22.80 -14.52
CA PRO A 443 4.06 23.52 -14.87
C PRO A 443 4.78 24.09 -13.63
N THR A 444 6.11 23.96 -13.59
CA THR A 444 6.92 24.57 -12.54
C THR A 444 7.00 26.09 -12.72
N ARG A 445 7.34 26.81 -11.64
CA ARG A 445 7.61 28.25 -11.73
C ARG A 445 8.76 28.58 -12.71
N LYS A 446 9.74 27.68 -12.86
CA LYS A 446 10.85 27.85 -13.81
C LYS A 446 10.36 27.73 -15.26
N SER A 447 9.41 26.83 -15.55
CA SER A 447 8.90 26.63 -16.92
C SER A 447 8.02 27.78 -17.42
N LEU A 448 7.39 28.55 -16.52
CA LEU A 448 6.63 29.77 -16.88
C LEU A 448 7.48 30.90 -17.50
N GLY A 449 8.81 30.80 -17.44
CA GLY A 449 9.71 31.79 -18.03
C GLY A 449 9.63 33.18 -17.39
N LYS A 450 10.20 34.18 -18.09
CA LYS A 450 10.25 35.56 -17.59
C LYS A 450 8.90 36.26 -17.79
N LYS A 451 8.50 37.03 -16.78
CA LYS A 451 7.29 37.87 -16.81
C LYS A 451 7.27 38.80 -18.05
N PRO A 452 6.24 38.73 -18.92
CA PRO A 452 6.13 39.59 -20.09
C PRO A 452 5.99 41.07 -19.75
N ARG A 453 6.43 41.94 -20.68
CA ARG A 453 6.34 43.41 -20.53
C ARG A 453 5.03 44.00 -21.06
N LYS A 454 4.41 43.38 -22.08
CA LYS A 454 3.15 43.84 -22.66
C LYS A 454 2.00 43.55 -21.71
N LYS A 455 1.05 44.50 -21.58
CA LYS A 455 -0.01 44.46 -20.56
C LYS A 455 -0.87 43.20 -20.60
N ALA A 456 -1.32 42.77 -21.78
CA ALA A 456 -2.18 41.59 -21.94
C ALA A 456 -1.43 40.28 -21.63
N GLU A 457 -0.22 40.11 -22.18
CA GLU A 457 0.64 38.94 -21.91
C GLU A 457 1.07 38.87 -20.43
N LYS A 458 1.29 40.02 -19.80
CA LYS A 458 1.60 40.13 -18.37
C LYS A 458 0.44 39.63 -17.50
N GLN A 459 -0.80 40.02 -17.82
CA GLN A 459 -1.98 39.58 -17.07
C GLN A 459 -2.17 38.07 -17.19
N ALA A 460 -2.13 37.53 -18.42
CA ALA A 460 -2.25 36.08 -18.64
C ALA A 460 -1.15 35.30 -17.89
N TRP A 461 0.08 35.80 -17.87
CA TRP A 461 1.18 35.21 -17.10
C TRP A 461 0.94 35.28 -15.58
N GLU A 462 0.39 36.39 -15.06
CA GLU A 462 0.06 36.55 -13.64
C GLU A 462 -1.08 35.62 -13.22
N ASP A 463 -2.11 35.49 -14.07
CA ASP A 463 -3.25 34.60 -13.84
C ASP A 463 -2.80 33.14 -13.83
N GLU A 464 -2.01 32.73 -14.82
CA GLU A 464 -1.49 31.36 -14.90
C GLU A 464 -0.53 31.04 -13.74
N ARG A 465 0.36 31.98 -13.39
CA ARG A 465 1.20 31.84 -12.20
C ARG A 465 0.35 31.71 -10.93
N SER A 466 -0.73 32.48 -10.80
CA SER A 466 -1.60 32.40 -9.63
C SER A 466 -2.39 31.10 -9.59
N ARG A 467 -2.81 30.56 -10.74
CA ARG A 467 -3.49 29.28 -10.84
C ARG A 467 -2.58 28.15 -10.37
N ILE A 468 -1.37 28.08 -10.94
CA ILE A 468 -0.35 27.08 -10.57
C ILE A 468 -0.02 27.16 -9.08
N PHE A 469 0.17 28.37 -8.53
CA PHE A 469 0.47 28.53 -7.11
C PHE A 469 -0.63 27.98 -6.21
N LYS A 470 -1.90 28.32 -6.47
CA LYS A 470 -3.04 27.87 -5.66
C LYS A 470 -3.26 26.36 -5.76
N GLU A 471 -3.13 25.81 -6.97
CA GLU A 471 -3.28 24.38 -7.21
C GLU A 471 -2.16 23.58 -6.54
N SER A 472 -0.92 24.04 -6.68
CA SER A 472 0.23 23.41 -6.03
C SER A 472 0.17 23.49 -4.51
N GLU A 473 -0.24 24.63 -3.94
CA GLU A 473 -0.42 24.80 -2.49
C GLU A 473 -1.45 23.80 -1.95
N ALA A 474 -2.59 23.64 -2.63
CA ALA A 474 -3.61 22.66 -2.25
C ALA A 474 -3.11 21.21 -2.37
N ASN A 475 -2.34 20.89 -3.40
CA ASN A 475 -1.78 19.55 -3.58
C ASN A 475 -0.75 19.22 -2.50
N PHE A 476 0.16 20.15 -2.16
CA PHE A 476 1.13 19.95 -1.08
C PHE A 476 0.46 19.88 0.29
N ASP A 477 -0.62 20.62 0.52
CA ASP A 477 -1.44 20.49 1.73
C ASP A 477 -2.08 19.10 1.85
N ASN A 478 -2.54 18.52 0.74
CA ASN A 478 -3.10 17.17 0.71
C ASN A 478 -2.01 16.12 0.91
N PHE A 479 -0.89 16.23 0.18
CA PHE A 479 0.28 15.38 0.37
C PHE A 479 0.73 15.37 1.84
N TYR A 480 0.80 16.54 2.48
CA TYR A 480 1.14 16.66 3.90
C TYR A 480 0.16 15.88 4.80
N LYS A 481 -1.15 16.01 4.56
CA LYS A 481 -2.18 15.29 5.33
C LYS A 481 -2.09 13.79 5.11
N ASP A 482 -1.88 13.35 3.89
CA ASP A 482 -1.77 11.94 3.52
C ASP A 482 -0.56 11.31 4.20
N MET A 483 0.60 11.97 4.17
CA MET A 483 1.80 11.50 4.87
C MET A 483 1.61 11.47 6.39
N LYS A 484 0.92 12.46 6.98
CA LYS A 484 0.59 12.45 8.40
C LYS A 484 -0.41 11.37 8.79
N GLN A 485 -1.31 11.01 7.89
CA GLN A 485 -2.25 9.90 8.12
C GLN A 485 -1.52 8.56 8.01
N LEU A 486 -0.66 8.41 7.01
CA LEU A 486 0.21 7.24 6.84
C LEU A 486 1.09 6.99 8.07
N GLN A 487 1.71 8.05 8.60
CA GLN A 487 2.49 7.99 9.85
C GLN A 487 1.69 7.39 11.01
N LYS A 488 0.39 7.71 11.12
CA LYS A 488 -0.50 7.20 12.17
C LYS A 488 -0.95 5.77 11.91
N ASP A 489 -1.27 5.46 10.66
CA ASP A 489 -1.84 4.17 10.26
C ASP A 489 -0.79 3.05 10.29
N GLU A 490 0.44 3.35 9.83
CA GLU A 490 1.55 2.40 9.79
C GLU A 490 2.40 2.44 11.06
N GLY A 491 2.28 3.49 11.89
CA GLY A 491 3.11 3.67 13.08
C GLY A 491 4.59 3.86 12.75
N VAL A 492 4.90 4.34 11.55
CA VAL A 492 6.27 4.52 11.03
C VAL A 492 6.77 5.95 11.26
N SER A 493 8.09 6.13 11.31
CA SER A 493 8.71 7.44 11.14
C SER A 493 8.71 7.85 9.67
N LEU A 494 8.58 9.15 9.40
CA LEU A 494 8.79 9.73 8.06
C LEU A 494 9.90 10.80 8.13
N HIS A 495 10.91 10.55 8.96
CA HIS A 495 11.96 11.52 9.28
C HIS A 495 12.75 11.88 8.01
N GLU A 496 13.19 10.87 7.27
CA GLU A 496 14.01 10.94 6.06
C GLU A 496 13.25 11.69 4.96
N LEU A 497 12.01 11.29 4.69
CA LEU A 497 11.12 12.00 3.77
C LEU A 497 10.88 13.46 4.22
N SER A 498 10.75 13.71 5.52
CA SER A 498 10.53 15.04 6.07
C SER A 498 11.69 15.99 5.73
N ASP A 499 12.93 15.56 5.97
CA ASP A 499 14.12 16.38 5.74
C ASP A 499 14.32 16.63 4.23
N ILE A 500 14.24 15.58 3.40
CA ILE A 500 14.37 15.71 1.95
C ILE A 500 13.29 16.65 1.39
N ALA A 501 12.04 16.48 1.81
CA ALA A 501 10.94 17.29 1.31
C ALA A 501 11.00 18.74 1.84
N GLU A 502 11.43 18.96 3.09
CA GLU A 502 11.66 20.31 3.64
C GLU A 502 12.72 21.06 2.80
N SER A 503 13.75 20.37 2.32
CA SER A 503 14.84 20.95 1.51
C SER A 503 14.38 21.58 0.18
N THR A 504 13.20 21.18 -0.32
CA THR A 504 12.59 21.74 -1.54
C THR A 504 11.91 23.09 -1.29
N GLY A 505 11.51 23.36 -0.04
CA GLY A 505 10.69 24.50 0.35
C GLY A 505 9.25 24.46 -0.16
N TYR A 506 8.77 23.30 -0.64
CA TYR A 506 7.38 23.15 -1.11
C TYR A 506 6.40 22.78 -0.01
N LEU A 507 6.87 22.13 1.06
CA LEU A 507 5.99 21.75 2.15
C LEU A 507 5.54 22.97 2.97
N PRO A 508 4.27 23.01 3.41
CA PRO A 508 3.77 24.08 4.27
C PRO A 508 4.44 24.06 5.65
N LYS A 509 4.78 22.87 6.14
CA LYS A 509 5.49 22.57 7.39
C LYS A 509 6.24 21.26 7.25
N SER A 510 7.24 21.04 8.09
CA SER A 510 7.92 19.75 8.15
C SER A 510 6.99 18.63 8.65
N LEU A 511 7.28 17.40 8.24
CA LEU A 511 6.54 16.18 8.61
C LEU A 511 6.96 15.64 9.99
N GLY A 512 7.54 16.48 10.87
CA GLY A 512 7.83 16.14 12.28
C GLY A 512 9.31 16.24 12.65
N SER A 513 10.21 16.20 11.65
CA SER A 513 11.64 16.49 11.77
C SER A 513 12.05 17.51 10.71
N GLY A 514 13.13 18.25 10.93
CA GLY A 514 13.55 19.30 10.00
C GLY A 514 14.78 20.05 10.49
N HIS A 515 15.58 20.53 9.54
CA HIS A 515 16.75 21.36 9.78
C HIS A 515 16.41 22.87 9.66
N GLY A 516 15.26 23.20 9.06
CA GLY A 516 14.70 24.55 8.93
C GLY A 516 15.30 25.40 7.81
N ASP A 517 14.56 26.41 7.35
CA ASP A 517 14.84 27.24 6.16
C ASP A 517 16.24 27.84 6.05
N LYS A 518 16.93 28.08 7.17
CA LYS A 518 18.28 28.65 7.14
C LYS A 518 19.31 27.61 6.69
N TYR A 519 19.14 26.35 7.08
CA TYR A 519 20.04 25.26 6.74
C TYR A 519 20.01 24.97 5.24
N TRP A 520 18.81 24.88 4.66
CA TRP A 520 18.61 24.57 3.24
C TRP A 520 19.06 25.67 2.26
N LYS A 521 19.46 26.86 2.75
CA LYS A 521 19.99 27.95 1.92
C LYS A 521 21.45 27.76 1.53
N ASP A 522 22.19 26.96 2.29
CA ASP A 522 23.59 26.69 1.99
C ASP A 522 23.70 25.64 0.88
N LYS A 523 24.56 25.91 -0.10
CA LYS A 523 24.68 25.10 -1.32
C LYS A 523 25.28 23.73 -0.96
N GLY A 524 24.66 22.65 -1.45
CA GLY A 524 25.09 21.28 -1.22
C GLY A 524 24.37 20.58 -0.07
N ASN A 525 23.72 21.30 0.86
CA ASN A 525 23.13 20.67 2.04
C ASN A 525 22.01 19.70 1.71
N ALA A 526 21.10 20.07 0.80
CA ALA A 526 19.99 19.20 0.40
C ALA A 526 20.50 17.94 -0.32
N GLU A 527 21.52 18.09 -1.15
CA GLU A 527 22.18 17.01 -1.88
C GLU A 527 22.88 16.03 -0.92
N THR A 528 23.62 16.55 0.06
CA THR A 528 24.35 15.78 1.06
C THR A 528 23.43 15.02 2.02
N GLU A 529 22.33 15.64 2.48
CA GLU A 529 21.31 14.95 3.30
C GLU A 529 20.60 13.86 2.50
N PHE A 530 20.26 14.13 1.23
CA PHE A 530 19.69 13.10 0.36
C PHE A 530 20.62 11.89 0.23
N PHE A 531 21.92 12.12 0.00
CA PHE A 531 22.89 11.02 -0.11
C PHE A 531 22.96 10.18 1.17
N ALA A 532 22.99 10.83 2.34
CA ALA A 532 23.03 10.15 3.63
C ALA A 532 21.74 9.36 3.94
N HIS A 533 20.57 9.96 3.71
CA HIS A 533 19.28 9.27 3.90
C HIS A 533 19.11 8.08 2.95
N MET A 534 19.53 8.20 1.69
CA MET A 534 19.50 7.06 0.77
C MET A 534 20.47 5.96 1.21
N THR A 535 21.63 6.32 1.74
CA THR A 535 22.60 5.35 2.28
C THR A 535 22.06 4.63 3.51
N GLU A 536 21.47 5.35 4.47
CA GLU A 536 20.94 4.76 5.70
C GLU A 536 19.73 3.86 5.44
N THR A 537 18.76 4.34 4.64
CA THR A 537 17.54 3.58 4.36
C THR A 537 17.85 2.36 3.53
N TYR A 538 18.80 2.46 2.59
CA TYR A 538 19.25 1.28 1.84
C TYR A 538 19.85 0.24 2.79
N ALA A 539 20.73 0.65 3.70
CA ALA A 539 21.46 -0.26 4.57
C ALA A 539 20.55 -0.98 5.58
N VAL A 540 19.59 -0.28 6.20
CA VAL A 540 18.87 -0.82 7.37
C VAL A 540 17.36 -0.56 7.39
N ASN A 541 16.79 0.17 6.41
CA ASN A 541 15.35 0.47 6.37
C ASN A 541 14.78 0.42 4.94
N ARG A 542 14.74 -0.79 4.37
CA ARG A 542 14.36 -1.04 2.97
C ARG A 542 12.98 -0.51 2.59
N ASN A 543 12.02 -0.58 3.52
CA ASN A 543 10.67 -0.08 3.30
C ASN A 543 10.65 1.44 3.05
N GLU A 544 11.45 2.20 3.81
CA GLU A 544 11.57 3.64 3.58
C GLU A 544 12.40 3.95 2.34
N PHE A 545 13.43 3.15 2.05
CA PHE A 545 14.17 3.28 0.79
C PHE A 545 13.26 3.16 -0.44
N ASP A 546 12.41 2.12 -0.49
CA ASP A 546 11.50 1.91 -1.61
C ASP A 546 10.44 3.02 -1.72
N ARG A 547 10.05 3.62 -0.57
CA ARG A 547 9.18 4.80 -0.53
C ARG A 547 9.88 6.03 -1.12
N LEU A 548 11.13 6.30 -0.70
CA LEU A 548 11.93 7.40 -1.22
C LEU A 548 12.21 7.21 -2.72
N GLU A 549 12.51 6.00 -3.18
CA GLU A 549 12.73 5.71 -4.60
C GLU A 549 11.46 6.00 -5.43
N LYS A 550 10.28 5.68 -4.90
CA LYS A 550 9.01 6.00 -5.56
C LYS A 550 8.74 7.50 -5.66
N ILE A 551 9.11 8.29 -4.64
CA ILE A 551 8.90 9.74 -4.61
C ILE A 551 9.99 10.48 -5.38
N PHE A 552 11.22 9.98 -5.36
CA PHE A 552 12.45 10.60 -5.86
C PHE A 552 13.20 9.71 -6.88
N PRO A 553 12.58 9.26 -7.98
CA PRO A 553 13.16 8.25 -8.85
C PRO A 553 14.45 8.71 -9.58
N GLU A 554 14.50 9.94 -10.08
CA GLU A 554 15.68 10.45 -10.81
C GLU A 554 16.81 10.84 -9.86
N ALA A 555 16.47 11.39 -8.68
CA ALA A 555 17.45 11.64 -7.63
C ALA A 555 18.03 10.32 -7.09
N THR A 556 17.22 9.27 -6.92
CA THR A 556 17.66 7.92 -6.52
C THR A 556 18.58 7.29 -7.56
N LYS A 557 18.23 7.41 -8.85
CA LYS A 557 19.12 6.97 -9.94
C LYS A 557 20.47 7.70 -9.91
N THR A 558 20.46 8.98 -9.56
CA THR A 558 21.69 9.77 -9.40
C THR A 558 22.49 9.32 -8.19
N TRP A 559 21.83 8.96 -7.08
CA TRP A 559 22.48 8.34 -5.94
C TRP A 559 23.20 7.03 -6.32
N LYS A 560 22.52 6.12 -7.03
CA LYS A 560 23.13 4.89 -7.57
C LYS A 560 24.34 5.19 -8.47
N GLN A 561 24.24 6.22 -9.32
CA GLN A 561 25.36 6.65 -10.17
C GLN A 561 26.55 7.16 -9.35
N MET A 562 26.32 7.94 -8.30
CA MET A 562 27.40 8.44 -7.44
C MET A 562 28.13 7.29 -6.73
N VAL A 563 27.40 6.31 -6.19
CA VAL A 563 27.99 5.10 -5.59
C VAL A 563 28.87 4.38 -6.62
N GLN A 564 28.38 4.19 -7.84
CA GLN A 564 29.13 3.59 -8.94
C GLN A 564 30.39 4.38 -9.34
N ASP A 565 30.32 5.71 -9.31
CA ASP A 565 31.46 6.57 -9.64
C ASP A 565 32.54 6.50 -8.54
N MET A 566 32.16 6.42 -7.26
CA MET A 566 33.08 6.16 -6.15
C MET A 566 33.75 4.79 -6.30
N LEU A 567 33.03 3.77 -6.72
CA LEU A 567 33.60 2.44 -6.98
C LEU A 567 34.58 2.40 -8.16
N LYS A 568 34.53 3.35 -9.09
CA LYS A 568 35.46 3.44 -10.23
C LYS A 568 36.70 4.29 -9.99
N GLY A 569 36.58 5.36 -9.20
CA GLY A 569 37.66 6.33 -8.91
C GLY A 569 38.73 5.74 -8.02
#